data_AF-A0A844WVM4-F1
#
_entry.id   AF-A0A844WVM4-F1
#
_cell.length_a   1.000
_cell.length_b   1.000
_cell.length_c   1.000
_cell.angle_alpha   90.00
_cell.angle_beta   90.00
_cell.angle_gamma   90.00
#
_symmetry.space_group_name_H-M   'P 1'
#
loop_
_entity.id
_entity.type
_entity.pdbx_description
1 polymer ?
#
loop_
_entity_poly.entity_id
_entity_poly.type
_entity_poly.pdbx_seq_one_letter_code
_entity_poly.pdbx_strand_id
1 'polypeptide(L)'
;MSNIINYDEFNRQLIQNKIGITAAELHGFLSGILAGGNYDESWRPLVEDMLNNGQKMPASLDEKISQLYTHIKQQFFDEDFSFQLLLSDKDLYSQLDDLVGWVNHFLLGIGLVQPKINHIKGDVGEAIYDLRQIVTLGYDENEDQQELGFAFEEIKEYVRITSMLCFDEFNEPDIIPTIH
;
A
#
# COMPACT_ATOMS: atom_id res chain seq x y z
N MET A 1 0.81 7.75 17.82
CA MET A 1 -0.51 7.50 17.19
C MET A 1 -0.86 6.04 17.43
N SER A 2 -2.07 5.76 17.87
CA SER A 2 -2.50 4.39 18.19
C SER A 2 -2.74 3.63 16.89
N ASN A 3 -2.00 2.54 16.64
CA ASN A 3 -2.32 1.61 15.56
C ASN A 3 -3.76 1.10 15.78
N ILE A 4 -4.72 1.62 15.00
CA ILE A 4 -6.15 1.27 15.12
C ILE A 4 -6.37 -0.21 14.75
N ILE A 5 -5.53 -0.74 13.87
CA ILE A 5 -5.57 -2.12 13.38
C ILE A 5 -4.41 -2.89 14.01
N ASN A 6 -4.72 -3.98 14.73
CA ASN A 6 -3.71 -4.96 15.14
C ASN A 6 -3.45 -5.92 13.96
N TYR A 7 -2.21 -5.92 13.45
CA TYR A 7 -1.80 -6.74 12.30
C TYR A 7 -2.15 -8.22 12.49
N ASP A 8 -1.72 -8.83 13.58
CA ASP A 8 -1.87 -10.28 13.79
C ASP A 8 -3.34 -10.70 13.89
N GLU A 9 -4.16 -9.92 14.59
CA GLU A 9 -5.59 -10.17 14.69
C GLU A 9 -6.28 -10.02 13.34
N PHE A 10 -5.91 -9.00 12.55
CA PHE A 10 -6.51 -8.83 11.23
C PHE A 10 -6.11 -9.96 10.27
N ASN A 11 -4.82 -10.32 10.28
CA ASN A 11 -4.31 -11.41 9.44
C ASN A 11 -4.95 -12.76 9.81
N ARG A 12 -5.17 -13.04 11.11
CA ARG A 12 -5.94 -14.21 11.55
C ARG A 12 -7.36 -14.23 10.97
N GLN A 13 -8.04 -13.09 10.97
CA GLN A 13 -9.40 -12.99 10.44
C GLN A 13 -9.46 -13.19 8.92
N LEU A 14 -8.48 -12.67 8.17
CA LEU A 14 -8.35 -12.94 6.73
C LEU A 14 -8.21 -14.45 6.46
N ILE A 15 -7.30 -15.11 7.18
CA ILE A 15 -7.09 -16.57 7.08
C ILE A 15 -8.36 -17.36 7.42
N GLN A 16 -9.04 -17.02 8.53
CA GLN A 16 -10.28 -17.70 8.95
C GLN A 16 -11.40 -17.61 7.91
N ASN A 17 -11.47 -16.48 7.21
CA ASN A 17 -12.44 -16.25 6.12
C ASN A 17 -11.93 -16.71 4.75
N LYS A 18 -10.75 -17.35 4.70
CA LYS A 18 -10.12 -17.87 3.47
C LYS A 18 -9.83 -16.79 2.43
N ILE A 19 -9.55 -15.58 2.88
CA ILE A 19 -9.07 -14.50 2.02
C ILE A 19 -7.57 -14.75 1.76
N GLY A 20 -7.17 -14.80 0.49
CA GLY A 20 -5.86 -15.29 0.06
C GLY A 20 -4.73 -14.27 0.14
N ILE A 21 -4.86 -13.24 0.97
CA ILE A 21 -3.88 -12.16 1.12
C ILE A 21 -3.60 -11.85 2.59
N THR A 22 -2.46 -11.24 2.86
CA THR A 22 -2.09 -10.75 4.19
C THR A 22 -2.69 -9.38 4.51
N ALA A 23 -2.61 -8.98 5.77
CA ALA A 23 -2.98 -7.63 6.19
C ALA A 23 -2.08 -6.54 5.55
N ALA A 24 -0.79 -6.83 5.32
CA ALA A 24 0.12 -5.94 4.63
C ALA A 24 -0.26 -5.76 3.15
N GLU A 25 -0.56 -6.85 2.46
CA GLU A 25 -1.00 -6.83 1.06
C GLU A 25 -2.30 -6.04 0.89
N LEU A 26 -3.28 -6.26 1.76
CA LEU A 26 -4.53 -5.49 1.77
C LEU A 26 -4.27 -3.99 1.98
N HIS A 27 -3.41 -3.65 2.95
CA HIS A 27 -3.04 -2.26 3.22
C HIS A 27 -2.36 -1.62 2.01
N GLY A 28 -1.42 -2.33 1.37
CA GLY A 28 -0.76 -1.91 0.14
C GLY A 28 -1.77 -1.61 -0.94
N PHE A 29 -2.71 -2.53 -1.20
CA PHE A 29 -3.75 -2.36 -2.21
C PHE A 29 -4.62 -1.12 -1.98
N LEU A 30 -5.16 -0.94 -0.77
CA LEU A 30 -5.97 0.23 -0.43
C LEU A 30 -5.16 1.53 -0.53
N SER A 31 -3.89 1.49 -0.11
CA SER A 31 -2.98 2.62 -0.22
C SER A 31 -2.70 2.99 -1.66
N GLY A 32 -2.53 2.01 -2.55
CA GLY A 32 -2.34 2.22 -3.98
C GLY A 32 -3.56 2.83 -4.66
N ILE A 33 -4.77 2.39 -4.29
CA ILE A 33 -6.02 2.98 -4.78
C ILE A 33 -6.12 4.46 -4.37
N LEU A 34 -5.86 4.77 -3.10
CA LEU A 34 -5.89 6.14 -2.58
C LEU A 34 -4.80 7.01 -3.20
N ALA A 35 -3.56 6.50 -3.23
CA ALA A 35 -2.43 7.20 -3.84
C ALA A 35 -2.66 7.44 -5.34
N GLY A 36 -3.34 6.54 -6.05
CA GLY A 36 -3.73 6.75 -7.45
C GLY A 36 -4.85 7.76 -7.65
N GLY A 37 -5.48 8.25 -6.59
CA GLY A 37 -6.47 9.31 -6.61
C GLY A 37 -7.93 8.88 -6.68
N ASN A 38 -8.23 7.67 -6.20
CA ASN A 38 -9.59 7.21 -6.02
C ASN A 38 -10.05 7.34 -4.55
N TYR A 39 -11.04 8.21 -4.35
CA TYR A 39 -11.60 8.54 -3.02
C TYR A 39 -13.05 8.15 -2.82
N ASP A 40 -13.70 7.61 -3.84
CA ASP A 40 -15.11 7.24 -3.79
C ASP A 40 -15.28 5.77 -3.41
N GLU A 41 -16.54 5.32 -3.28
CA GLU A 41 -16.84 3.96 -2.82
C GLU A 41 -16.48 2.85 -3.83
N SER A 42 -15.90 3.17 -5.00
CA SER A 42 -15.47 2.16 -5.98
C SER A 42 -14.26 1.35 -5.51
N TRP A 43 -13.59 1.72 -4.41
CA TRP A 43 -12.57 0.88 -3.78
C TRP A 43 -13.12 -0.50 -3.34
N ARG A 44 -14.40 -0.59 -2.96
CA ARG A 44 -15.03 -1.83 -2.50
C ARG A 44 -15.12 -2.89 -3.60
N PRO A 45 -15.76 -2.64 -4.77
CA PRO A 45 -15.77 -3.63 -5.84
C PRO A 45 -14.36 -3.96 -6.33
N LEU A 46 -13.40 -3.01 -6.32
CA LEU A 46 -12.00 -3.32 -6.65
C LEU A 46 -11.37 -4.33 -5.67
N VAL A 47 -11.62 -4.19 -4.37
CA VAL A 47 -11.17 -5.16 -3.35
C VAL A 47 -11.81 -6.53 -3.58
N GLU A 48 -13.11 -6.58 -3.85
CA GLU A 48 -13.83 -7.84 -4.12
C GLU A 48 -13.29 -8.54 -5.37
N ASP A 49 -13.17 -7.81 -6.48
CA ASP A 49 -12.70 -8.33 -7.77
C ASP A 49 -11.26 -8.84 -7.68
N MET A 50 -10.36 -8.05 -7.09
CA MET A 50 -8.94 -8.33 -7.12
C MET A 50 -8.49 -9.28 -6.01
N LEU A 51 -9.10 -9.21 -4.83
CA LEU A 51 -8.60 -9.90 -3.63
C LEU A 51 -9.53 -11.03 -3.17
N ASN A 52 -10.73 -11.13 -3.73
CA ASN A 52 -11.71 -12.16 -3.37
C ASN A 52 -12.49 -12.75 -4.57
N ASN A 53 -11.87 -12.75 -5.77
CA ASN A 53 -12.43 -13.35 -6.99
C ASN A 53 -13.85 -12.84 -7.36
N GLY A 54 -14.10 -11.54 -7.14
CA GLY A 54 -15.39 -10.89 -7.38
C GLY A 54 -16.49 -11.27 -6.38
N GLN A 55 -16.14 -11.96 -5.30
CA GLN A 55 -17.08 -12.29 -4.22
C GLN A 55 -17.07 -11.21 -3.15
N LYS A 56 -18.24 -10.96 -2.57
CA LYS A 56 -18.36 -10.01 -1.46
C LYS A 56 -17.54 -10.43 -0.25
N MET A 57 -16.93 -9.44 0.41
CA MET A 57 -16.27 -9.67 1.68
C MET A 57 -17.31 -10.05 2.76
N PRO A 58 -16.99 -10.98 3.68
CA PRO A 58 -17.81 -11.24 4.85
C PRO A 58 -18.03 -9.96 5.66
N ALA A 59 -19.23 -9.77 6.21
CA ALA A 59 -19.62 -8.51 6.85
C ALA A 59 -18.66 -8.05 7.97
N SER A 60 -18.14 -8.99 8.76
CA SER A 60 -17.16 -8.69 9.82
C SER A 60 -15.80 -8.23 9.29
N LEU A 61 -15.39 -8.71 8.11
CA LEU A 61 -14.19 -8.23 7.44
C LEU A 61 -14.44 -6.91 6.74
N ASP A 62 -15.57 -6.74 6.06
CA ASP A 62 -15.91 -5.50 5.36
C ASP A 62 -15.88 -4.28 6.29
N GLU A 63 -16.40 -4.41 7.51
CA GLU A 63 -16.35 -3.35 8.52
C GLU A 63 -14.90 -2.97 8.86
N LYS A 64 -14.02 -3.97 9.07
CA LYS A 64 -12.61 -3.76 9.38
C LYS A 64 -11.82 -3.18 8.20
N ILE A 65 -12.08 -3.65 6.98
CA ILE A 65 -11.48 -3.11 5.77
C ILE A 65 -11.90 -1.64 5.59
N SER A 66 -13.17 -1.31 5.88
CA SER A 66 -13.67 0.07 5.83
C SER A 66 -12.98 0.98 6.86
N GLN A 67 -12.76 0.47 8.08
CA GLN A 67 -12.00 1.19 9.11
C GLN A 67 -10.55 1.42 8.67
N LEU A 68 -9.90 0.40 8.10
CA LEU A 68 -8.54 0.51 7.57
C LEU A 68 -8.47 1.53 6.43
N TYR A 69 -9.36 1.46 5.44
CA TYR A 69 -9.41 2.42 4.33
C TYR A 69 -9.57 3.86 4.83
N THR A 70 -10.48 4.08 5.78
CA THR A 70 -10.71 5.41 6.37
C THR A 70 -9.45 5.91 7.09
N HIS A 71 -8.75 5.03 7.80
CA HIS A 71 -7.52 5.38 8.50
C HIS A 71 -6.40 5.75 7.54
N ILE A 72 -6.15 4.93 6.52
CA ILE A 72 -5.14 5.21 5.48
C ILE A 72 -5.44 6.55 4.80
N LYS A 73 -6.71 6.77 4.42
CA LYS A 73 -7.14 8.03 3.81
C LYS A 73 -6.84 9.22 4.70
N GLN A 74 -7.16 9.14 6.00
CA GLN A 74 -6.84 10.21 6.96
C GLN A 74 -5.34 10.49 7.05
N GLN A 75 -4.50 9.46 7.06
CA GLN A 75 -3.06 9.62 7.16
C GLN A 75 -2.43 10.25 5.91
N PHE A 76 -2.93 9.94 4.71
CA PHE A 76 -2.44 10.58 3.48
C PHE A 76 -2.80 12.08 3.43
N PHE A 77 -3.95 12.48 3.97
CA PHE A 77 -4.36 13.89 4.04
C PHE A 77 -3.77 14.65 5.23
N ASP A 78 -3.01 13.98 6.10
CA ASP A 78 -2.42 14.59 7.29
C ASP A 78 -1.15 15.37 6.92
N GLU A 79 -1.07 16.64 7.34
CA GLU A 79 0.07 17.53 7.08
C GLU A 79 1.34 17.10 7.84
N ASP A 80 1.22 16.26 8.87
CA ASP A 80 2.34 15.80 9.70
C ASP A 80 3.10 14.58 9.12
N PHE A 81 2.89 14.23 7.85
CA PHE A 81 3.49 13.05 7.20
C PHE A 81 3.22 11.75 7.96
N SER A 82 1.99 11.57 8.45
CA SER A 82 1.64 10.53 9.42
C SER A 82 1.36 9.15 8.83
N PHE A 83 1.39 9.01 7.50
CA PHE A 83 1.24 7.73 6.81
C PHE A 83 2.32 6.72 7.24
N GLN A 84 1.87 5.50 7.56
CA GLN A 84 2.71 4.39 8.01
C GLN A 84 2.32 3.13 7.24
N LEU A 85 3.28 2.24 7.00
CA LEU A 85 3.02 0.92 6.43
C LEU A 85 2.49 -0.02 7.52
N LEU A 86 1.48 -0.83 7.21
CA LEU A 86 1.03 -1.92 8.08
C LEU A 86 1.82 -3.19 7.77
N LEU A 87 2.85 -3.45 8.58
CA LEU A 87 3.68 -4.66 8.52
C LEU A 87 3.53 -5.46 9.82
N SER A 88 3.96 -6.72 9.82
CA SER A 88 4.05 -7.49 11.07
C SER A 88 5.17 -6.97 11.97
N ASP A 89 5.01 -7.16 13.28
CA ASP A 89 6.07 -6.93 14.29
C ASP A 89 6.84 -8.22 14.61
N LYS A 90 6.95 -9.13 13.62
CA LYS A 90 7.61 -10.44 13.74
C LYS A 90 9.11 -10.34 13.46
N ASP A 91 9.75 -11.45 13.13
CA ASP A 91 11.13 -11.48 12.71
C ASP A 91 11.35 -10.75 11.38
N LEU A 92 12.59 -10.33 11.13
CA LEU A 92 12.98 -9.53 9.96
C LEU A 92 12.53 -10.15 8.63
N TYR A 93 12.60 -11.47 8.47
CA TYR A 93 12.21 -12.13 7.21
C TYR A 93 10.70 -12.02 6.98
N SER A 94 9.89 -12.22 8.02
CA SER A 94 8.45 -11.96 7.95
C SER A 94 8.14 -10.52 7.56
N GLN A 95 8.92 -9.55 8.05
CA GLN A 95 8.73 -8.13 7.73
C GLN A 95 9.16 -7.78 6.30
N LEU A 96 10.23 -8.41 5.80
CA LEU A 96 10.68 -8.29 4.41
C LEU A 96 9.62 -8.84 3.46
N ASP A 97 9.08 -10.03 3.74
CA ASP A 97 7.99 -10.62 2.97
C ASP A 97 6.75 -9.72 2.96
N ASP A 98 6.37 -9.16 4.12
CA ASP A 98 5.28 -8.21 4.23
C ASP A 98 5.55 -6.96 3.38
N LEU A 99 6.76 -6.41 3.41
CA LEU A 99 7.10 -5.20 2.63
C LEU A 99 7.03 -5.46 1.13
N VAL A 100 7.56 -6.60 0.65
CA VAL A 100 7.47 -6.99 -0.76
C VAL A 100 6.01 -7.18 -1.18
N GLY A 101 5.23 -7.91 -0.37
CA GLY A 101 3.79 -8.10 -0.61
C GLY A 101 3.02 -6.78 -0.62
N TRP A 102 3.35 -5.87 0.30
CA TRP A 102 2.78 -4.53 0.40
C TRP A 102 3.05 -3.72 -0.86
N VAL A 103 4.31 -3.65 -1.32
CA VAL A 103 4.69 -2.89 -2.52
C VAL A 103 4.03 -3.46 -3.77
N ASN A 104 3.99 -4.78 -3.91
CA ASN A 104 3.33 -5.43 -5.04
C ASN A 104 1.84 -5.06 -5.11
N HIS A 105 1.14 -5.07 -3.98
CA HIS A 105 -0.27 -4.72 -3.92
C HIS A 105 -0.54 -3.22 -4.03
N PHE A 106 0.37 -2.37 -3.55
CA PHE A 106 0.36 -0.93 -3.83
C PHE A 106 0.39 -0.67 -5.33
N LEU A 107 1.35 -1.27 -6.04
CA LEU A 107 1.48 -1.18 -7.50
C LEU A 107 0.24 -1.70 -8.24
N LEU A 108 -0.38 -2.76 -7.72
CA LEU A 108 -1.65 -3.28 -8.26
C LEU A 108 -2.79 -2.25 -8.10
N GLY A 109 -2.98 -1.70 -6.90
CA GLY A 109 -4.03 -0.73 -6.61
C GLY A 109 -3.89 0.54 -7.45
N ILE A 110 -2.69 1.11 -7.49
CA ILE A 110 -2.43 2.34 -8.26
C ILE A 110 -2.57 2.10 -9.77
N GLY A 111 -2.19 0.92 -10.28
CA GLY A 111 -2.33 0.57 -11.69
C GLY A 111 -3.78 0.43 -12.16
N LEU A 112 -4.71 0.09 -11.25
CA LEU A 112 -6.14 0.07 -11.55
C LEU A 112 -6.74 1.47 -11.65
N VAL A 113 -6.25 2.40 -10.83
CA VAL A 113 -6.75 3.79 -10.80
C VAL A 113 -6.07 4.65 -11.87
N GLN A 114 -4.81 4.37 -12.21
CA GLN A 114 -4.01 5.12 -13.18
C GLN A 114 -3.66 4.26 -14.41
N PRO A 115 -4.54 4.16 -15.43
CA PRO A 115 -4.33 3.32 -16.61
C PRO A 115 -3.06 3.64 -17.42
N LYS A 116 -2.53 4.85 -17.27
CA LYS A 116 -1.32 5.32 -17.95
C LYS A 116 -0.07 5.27 -17.08
N ILE A 117 -0.12 4.58 -15.93
CA ILE A 117 0.97 4.56 -14.95
C ILE A 117 2.36 4.24 -15.54
N ASN A 118 2.43 3.39 -16.57
CA ASN A 118 3.69 3.03 -17.24
C ASN A 118 4.31 4.15 -18.10
N HIS A 119 3.60 5.25 -18.33
CA HIS A 119 4.04 6.37 -19.16
C HIS A 119 4.36 7.63 -18.34
N ILE A 120 4.23 7.54 -17.02
CA ILE A 120 4.52 8.63 -16.09
C ILE A 120 6.03 8.86 -16.07
N LYS A 121 6.43 10.12 -16.01
CA LYS A 121 7.81 10.58 -16.06
C LYS A 121 8.10 11.46 -14.85
N GLY A 122 9.37 11.83 -14.68
CA GLY A 122 9.82 12.60 -13.52
C GLY A 122 9.83 11.74 -12.26
N ASP A 123 9.87 12.39 -11.12
CA ASP A 123 10.13 11.78 -9.81
C ASP A 123 9.15 10.63 -9.51
N VAL A 124 7.86 10.81 -9.80
CA VAL A 124 6.83 9.77 -9.58
C VAL A 124 7.03 8.57 -10.50
N GLY A 125 7.45 8.80 -11.75
CA GLY A 125 7.75 7.72 -12.70
C GLY A 125 8.98 6.90 -12.28
N GLU A 126 10.02 7.56 -11.77
CA GLU A 126 11.21 6.92 -11.20
C GLU A 126 10.85 6.13 -9.94
N ALA A 127 10.06 6.70 -9.04
CA ALA A 127 9.65 6.04 -7.82
C ALA A 127 8.80 4.79 -8.10
N ILE A 128 7.87 4.83 -9.06
CA ILE A 128 7.12 3.65 -9.52
C ILE A 128 8.05 2.58 -10.12
N TYR A 129 9.09 2.98 -10.85
CA TYR A 129 10.07 2.05 -11.39
C TYR A 129 10.86 1.36 -10.26
N ASP A 130 11.31 2.12 -9.26
CA ASP A 130 12.05 1.60 -8.11
C ASP A 130 11.21 0.65 -7.27
N LEU A 131 9.94 0.97 -7.03
CA LEU A 131 8.99 0.06 -6.36
C LEU A 131 8.88 -1.30 -7.08
N ARG A 132 8.92 -1.31 -8.42
CA ARG A 132 8.94 -2.57 -9.19
C ARG A 132 10.26 -3.32 -9.03
N GLN A 133 11.38 -2.61 -8.89
CA GLN A 133 12.66 -3.26 -8.62
C GLN A 133 12.67 -3.92 -7.24
N ILE A 134 12.10 -3.28 -6.20
CA ILE A 134 11.97 -3.87 -4.86
C ILE A 134 11.25 -5.23 -4.93
N VAL A 135 10.13 -5.30 -5.65
CA VAL A 135 9.35 -6.55 -5.80
C VAL A 135 10.13 -7.61 -6.60
N THR A 136 10.93 -7.18 -7.58
CA THR A 136 11.63 -8.11 -8.49
C THR A 136 12.92 -8.67 -7.89
N LEU A 137 13.66 -7.85 -7.16
CA LEU A 137 14.98 -8.20 -6.63
C LEU A 137 14.88 -9.03 -5.34
N GLY A 138 13.87 -8.77 -4.50
CA GLY A 138 13.76 -9.42 -3.19
C GLY A 138 14.97 -9.12 -2.30
N TYR A 139 15.28 -10.04 -1.38
CA TYR A 139 16.44 -9.97 -0.49
C TYR A 139 17.28 -11.24 -0.60
N ASP A 140 18.58 -11.15 -0.28
CA ASP A 140 19.48 -12.30 -0.22
C ASP A 140 19.54 -12.86 1.21
N GLU A 141 19.06 -14.09 1.40
CA GLU A 141 19.10 -14.81 2.69
C GLU A 141 20.53 -15.05 3.22
N ASN A 142 21.56 -14.91 2.37
CA ASN A 142 22.95 -15.10 2.73
C ASN A 142 23.64 -13.80 3.20
N GLU A 143 22.98 -12.65 3.10
CA GLU A 143 23.50 -11.38 3.61
C GLU A 143 23.58 -11.38 5.15
N ASP A 144 24.44 -10.53 5.70
CA ASP A 144 24.49 -10.35 7.15
C ASP A 144 23.16 -9.77 7.65
N GLN A 145 22.57 -10.41 8.66
CA GLN A 145 21.23 -10.05 9.15
C GLN A 145 21.17 -8.61 9.69
N GLN A 146 22.28 -8.08 10.23
CA GLN A 146 22.32 -6.70 10.72
C GLN A 146 22.37 -5.71 9.55
N GLU A 147 23.17 -5.98 8.53
CA GLU A 147 23.20 -5.18 7.29
C GLU A 147 21.84 -5.18 6.59
N LEU A 148 21.22 -6.36 6.46
CA LEU A 148 19.87 -6.50 5.88
C LEU A 148 18.82 -5.74 6.69
N GLY A 149 18.93 -5.75 8.03
CA GLY A 149 18.04 -4.98 8.90
C GLY A 149 18.15 -3.47 8.71
N PHE A 150 19.35 -2.94 8.46
CA PHE A 150 19.52 -1.51 8.13
C PHE A 150 18.93 -1.17 6.76
N ALA A 151 19.22 -1.98 5.74
CA ALA A 151 18.66 -1.80 4.41
C ALA A 151 17.13 -1.85 4.42
N PHE A 152 16.55 -2.76 5.22
CA PHE A 152 15.10 -2.86 5.40
C PHE A 152 14.49 -1.55 5.90
N GLU A 153 15.04 -0.92 6.94
CA GLU A 153 14.52 0.33 7.47
C GLU A 153 14.60 1.48 6.46
N GLU A 154 15.69 1.55 5.68
CA GLU A 154 15.86 2.53 4.61
C GLU A 154 14.83 2.33 3.49
N ILE A 155 14.66 1.09 3.02
CA ILE A 155 13.71 0.77 1.95
C ILE A 155 12.27 0.98 2.44
N LYS A 156 11.95 0.60 3.68
CA LYS A 156 10.64 0.82 4.29
C LYS A 156 10.28 2.30 4.31
N GLU A 157 11.22 3.16 4.71
CA GLU A 157 11.01 4.61 4.69
C GLU A 157 10.89 5.15 3.26
N TYR A 158 11.71 4.67 2.33
CA TYR A 158 11.60 5.04 0.92
C TYR A 158 10.22 4.71 0.32
N VAL A 159 9.69 3.51 0.61
CA VAL A 159 8.34 3.09 0.19
C VAL A 159 7.28 4.01 0.79
N ARG A 160 7.42 4.39 2.06
CA ARG A 160 6.51 5.31 2.75
C ARG A 160 6.49 6.69 2.08
N ILE A 161 7.66 7.29 1.84
CA ILE A 161 7.80 8.59 1.18
C ILE A 161 7.26 8.54 -0.26
N THR A 162 7.62 7.50 -1.02
CA THR A 162 7.16 7.33 -2.40
C THR A 162 5.64 7.19 -2.49
N SER A 163 5.02 6.52 -1.52
CA SER A 163 3.56 6.38 -1.47
C SER A 163 2.87 7.74 -1.29
N MET A 164 3.43 8.60 -0.42
CA MET A 164 2.95 9.97 -0.24
C MET A 164 3.22 10.84 -1.47
N LEU A 165 4.39 10.71 -2.11
CA LEU A 165 4.69 11.42 -3.37
C LEU A 165 3.70 11.06 -4.48
N CYS A 166 3.36 9.77 -4.63
CA CYS A 166 2.34 9.34 -5.59
C CYS A 166 0.98 9.94 -5.24
N PHE A 167 0.62 9.92 -3.96
CA PHE A 167 -0.61 10.52 -3.49
C PHE A 167 -0.68 12.01 -3.85
N ASP A 168 0.35 12.79 -3.53
CA ASP A 168 0.38 14.22 -3.84
C ASP A 168 0.22 14.47 -5.34
N GLU A 169 1.01 13.80 -6.19
CA GLU A 169 0.97 13.96 -7.65
C GLU A 169 -0.41 13.65 -8.26
N PHE A 170 -1.02 12.51 -7.90
CA PHE A 170 -2.28 12.09 -8.54
C PHE A 170 -3.51 12.75 -7.95
N ASN A 171 -3.35 13.53 -6.87
CA ASN A 171 -4.44 14.18 -6.17
C ASN A 171 -4.32 15.69 -6.12
N GLU A 172 -3.27 16.26 -6.70
CA GLU A 172 -3.21 17.67 -6.99
C GLU A 172 -4.44 18.07 -7.83
N PRO A 173 -5.24 19.06 -7.40
CA PRO A 173 -6.32 19.57 -8.22
C PRO A 173 -5.71 20.18 -9.48
N ASP A 174 -6.13 19.71 -10.66
CA ASP A 174 -5.74 20.26 -11.97
C ASP A 174 -5.68 21.79 -11.87
N ILE A 175 -4.46 22.36 -11.83
CA ILE A 175 -4.28 23.80 -11.91
C ILE A 175 -4.67 24.18 -13.33
N ILE A 176 -5.93 24.58 -13.52
CA ILE A 176 -6.39 25.20 -14.77
C ILE A 176 -5.41 26.34 -15.06
N PRO A 177 -4.66 26.32 -16.18
CA PRO A 177 -3.77 27.42 -16.51
C PRO A 177 -4.63 28.67 -16.61
N THR A 178 -4.43 29.61 -15.69
CA THR A 178 -5.09 30.91 -15.79
C THR A 178 -4.45 31.60 -16.98
N ILE A 179 -5.19 31.63 -18.09
CA ILE A 179 -4.77 32.29 -19.33
C ILE A 179 -4.69 33.80 -19.01
N HIS A 180 -3.48 34.32 -18.85
CA HIS A 180 -3.19 35.75 -18.82
C HIS A 180 -2.52 36.16 -20.13
#